data_AF-A0A937CBW2-F1
#
_entry.id   AF-A0A937CBW2-F1
#
_cell.length_a   1.000
_cell.length_b   1.000
_cell.length_c   1.000
_cell.angle_alpha   90.00
_cell.angle_beta   90.00
_cell.angle_gamma   90.00
#
_symmetry.space_group_name_H-M   'P 1'
#
loop_
_entity.id
_entity.type
_entity.pdbx_description
1 polymer ?
#
loop_
_entity_poly.entity_id
_entity_poly.type
_entity_poly.pdbx_seq_one_letter_code
_entity_poly.pdbx_strand_id
1 'polypeptide(L)'
;MLQNASDSRMVGRLTQKMVEVIQEDLTNPRGQRNVIDGEAELLEGFEFNINGKLGTTLYAPFTGTIDRVAGTLTANIPAFVPINMLAAPGGATHFKIVSAGAEVDFENETFVMDAQATAVLPWDATATAVINLANAVTPNSTHPLFLALGIEFYQEVNGQMYPLKNGAFNPLSLVKVSGL
;
A
#
# COMPACT_ATOMS: atom_id res chain seq x y z
N MET A 1 -2.95 -3.04 -9.23
CA MET A 1 -2.38 -2.18 -8.16
C MET A 1 -1.20 -1.38 -8.69
N LEU A 2 0.01 -1.93 -8.79
CA LEU A 2 1.23 -1.18 -9.14
C LEU A 2 1.20 -0.50 -10.52
N GLN A 3 0.73 -1.18 -11.57
CA GLN A 3 0.64 -0.58 -12.92
C GLN A 3 -0.25 0.67 -12.99
N ASN A 4 -1.18 0.83 -12.04
CA ASN A 4 -2.10 1.97 -12.00
C ASN A 4 -1.62 3.09 -11.04
N ALA A 5 -0.59 2.84 -10.23
CA ALA A 5 -0.17 3.67 -9.10
C ALA A 5 1.35 3.78 -8.96
N SER A 6 2.11 3.62 -10.06
CA SER A 6 3.57 3.79 -10.08
C SER A 6 3.98 4.94 -11.01
N ASP A 7 4.90 5.79 -10.57
CA ASP A 7 5.54 6.76 -11.48
C ASP A 7 6.76 6.18 -12.22
N SER A 8 7.24 6.90 -13.23
CA SER A 8 8.32 6.45 -14.12
C SER A 8 9.67 6.22 -13.43
N ARG A 9 9.89 6.78 -12.24
CA ARG A 9 11.12 6.63 -11.45
C ARG A 9 10.94 5.74 -10.22
N MET A 10 9.78 5.12 -10.06
CA MET A 10 9.45 4.30 -8.88
C MET A 10 10.51 3.24 -8.60
N VAL A 11 10.91 2.49 -9.63
CA VAL A 11 11.92 1.42 -9.51
C VAL A 11 13.24 1.97 -8.96
N GLY A 12 13.74 3.08 -9.51
CA GLY A 12 14.99 3.68 -9.05
C GLY A 12 14.94 4.17 -7.60
N ARG A 13 13.80 4.74 -7.17
CA ARG A 13 13.63 5.13 -5.76
C ARG A 13 13.54 3.93 -4.84
N LEU A 14 12.82 2.89 -5.26
CA LEU A 14 12.73 1.66 -4.48
C LEU A 14 14.11 1.02 -4.34
N THR A 15 14.88 0.92 -5.43
CA THR A 15 16.26 0.43 -5.38
C THR A 15 17.13 1.25 -4.44
N GLN A 16 17.04 2.58 -4.47
CA GLN A 16 17.77 3.43 -3.53
C GLN A 16 17.41 3.11 -2.08
N LYS A 17 16.11 2.99 -1.78
CA LYS A 17 15.63 2.65 -0.43
C LYS A 17 16.04 1.26 0.01
N MET A 18 15.98 0.27 -0.88
CA MET A 18 16.48 -1.08 -0.61
C MET A 18 17.98 -1.10 -0.31
N VAL A 19 18.78 -0.26 -1.00
CA VAL A 19 20.21 -0.11 -0.70
C VAL A 19 20.43 0.51 0.69
N GLU A 20 19.61 1.48 1.10
CA GLU A 20 19.65 2.01 2.47
C GLU A 20 19.36 0.91 3.50
N VAL A 21 18.32 0.09 3.29
CA VAL A 21 18.01 -1.06 4.18
C VAL A 21 19.19 -2.03 4.30
N ILE A 22 19.78 -2.43 3.16
CA ILE A 22 20.94 -3.32 3.14
C ILE A 22 22.15 -2.70 3.85
N GLN A 23 22.28 -1.36 3.88
CA GLN A 23 23.39 -0.71 4.55
C GLN A 23 23.28 -0.70 6.08
N GLU A 24 22.07 -0.84 6.62
CA GLU A 24 21.81 -0.93 8.06
C GLU A 24 22.07 -2.34 8.63
N ASP A 25 22.37 -3.33 7.80
CA ASP A 25 22.82 -4.64 8.27
C ASP A 25 24.20 -4.51 8.95
N LEU A 26 24.19 -4.63 10.28
CA LEU A 26 25.37 -4.60 11.14
C LEU A 26 25.93 -6.01 11.44
N THR A 27 25.20 -7.06 11.06
CA THR A 27 25.52 -8.45 11.37
C THR A 27 26.45 -9.04 10.32
N ASN A 28 26.17 -8.80 9.05
CA ASN A 28 26.91 -9.40 7.95
C ASN A 28 28.04 -8.49 7.40
N PRO A 29 29.16 -9.07 6.94
CA PRO A 29 30.22 -8.31 6.29
C PRO A 29 29.74 -7.70 4.97
N ARG A 30 30.40 -6.62 4.52
CA ARG A 30 30.08 -5.97 3.24
C ARG A 30 30.12 -6.99 2.09
N GLY A 31 29.11 -6.95 1.23
CA GLY A 31 28.93 -7.92 0.13
C GLY A 31 28.10 -9.15 0.51
N GLN A 32 27.82 -9.37 1.79
CA GLN A 32 26.90 -10.39 2.31
C GLN A 32 25.71 -9.78 3.07
N ARG A 33 25.62 -8.44 3.09
CA ARG A 33 24.53 -7.73 3.74
C ARG A 33 23.21 -7.98 3.06
N ASN A 34 22.16 -8.20 3.84
CA ASN A 34 20.85 -8.57 3.34
C ASN A 34 19.73 -7.70 3.96
N VAL A 35 18.51 -7.91 3.48
CA VAL A 35 17.31 -7.14 3.89
C VAL A 35 16.71 -7.69 5.19
N ILE A 36 16.92 -8.97 5.49
CA ILE A 36 16.36 -9.65 6.68
C ILE A 36 17.05 -9.15 7.95
N ASP A 37 18.38 -9.03 7.91
CA ASP A 37 19.23 -8.53 8.98
C ASP A 37 19.37 -7.00 8.95
N GLY A 38 18.72 -6.33 8.00
CA GLY A 38 18.59 -4.88 7.93
C GLY A 38 17.23 -4.40 8.47
N GLU A 39 17.07 -3.08 8.60
CA GLU A 39 15.83 -2.47 9.09
C GLU A 39 14.83 -2.30 7.92
N ALA A 40 14.08 -3.37 7.61
CA ALA A 40 13.07 -3.36 6.55
C ALA A 40 11.98 -2.28 6.77
N GLU A 41 11.75 -1.91 8.02
CA GLU A 41 10.86 -0.85 8.50
C GLU A 41 11.19 0.52 7.88
N LEU A 42 12.42 0.74 7.40
CA LEU A 42 12.78 1.96 6.65
C LEU A 42 12.00 2.13 5.34
N LEU A 43 11.34 1.08 4.87
CA LEU A 43 10.44 1.11 3.72
C LEU A 43 9.02 1.57 4.08
N GLU A 44 8.68 1.68 5.37
CA GLU A 44 7.40 2.24 5.81
C GLU A 44 7.27 3.70 5.35
N GLY A 45 6.14 4.02 4.73
CA GLY A 45 5.87 5.29 4.06
C GLY A 45 6.42 5.41 2.63
N PHE A 46 6.97 4.33 2.04
CA PHE A 46 7.39 4.37 0.64
C PHE A 46 6.19 4.59 -0.29
N GLU A 47 6.21 5.72 -1.01
CA GLU A 47 5.20 6.07 -2.01
C GLU A 47 5.58 5.51 -3.40
N PHE A 48 4.74 4.63 -3.93
CA PHE A 48 4.91 4.07 -5.27
C PHE A 48 4.69 5.12 -6.37
N ASN A 49 3.88 6.14 -6.08
CA ASN A 49 3.69 7.31 -6.93
C ASN A 49 3.99 8.60 -6.17
N ILE A 50 5.11 9.25 -6.47
CA ILE A 50 5.46 10.50 -5.79
C ILE A 50 4.52 11.68 -6.14
N ASN A 51 3.81 11.60 -7.28
CA ASN A 51 2.87 12.63 -7.73
C ASN A 51 1.46 12.45 -7.15
N GLY A 52 1.13 11.25 -6.64
CA GLY A 52 -0.12 10.93 -5.98
C GLY A 52 0.17 10.26 -4.64
N LYS A 53 0.63 11.03 -3.65
CA LYS A 53 0.98 10.47 -2.33
C LYS A 53 -0.26 10.13 -1.53
N LEU A 54 -0.24 9.02 -0.81
CA LEU A 54 -1.38 8.61 0.03
C LEU A 54 -1.75 9.68 1.06
N GLY A 55 -0.76 10.26 1.76
CA GLY A 55 -1.00 11.29 2.77
C GLY A 55 -1.57 12.63 2.24
N THR A 56 -1.51 12.87 0.93
CA THR A 56 -2.13 14.06 0.29
C THR A 56 -3.46 13.74 -0.40
N THR A 57 -3.85 12.47 -0.43
CA THR A 57 -5.06 12.01 -1.10
C THR A 57 -6.10 11.49 -0.12
N LEU A 58 -5.68 10.74 0.91
CA LEU A 58 -6.52 10.21 1.98
C LEU A 58 -6.25 10.96 3.28
N TYR A 59 -7.17 11.83 3.66
CA TYR A 59 -7.13 12.55 4.94
C TYR A 59 -7.86 11.82 6.06
N ALA A 60 -8.66 10.81 5.71
CA ALA A 60 -9.31 9.97 6.71
C ALA A 60 -8.24 9.19 7.51
N PRO A 61 -8.40 9.08 8.85
CA PRO A 61 -7.46 8.31 9.65
C PRO A 61 -7.51 6.85 9.24
N PHE A 62 -6.36 6.19 9.22
CA PHE A 62 -6.26 4.76 9.00
C PHE A 62 -5.25 4.15 9.96
N THR A 63 -5.33 2.84 10.16
CA THR A 63 -4.39 2.08 10.97
C THR A 63 -4.01 0.81 10.22
N GLY A 64 -2.72 0.63 9.97
CA GLY A 64 -2.15 -0.62 9.46
C GLY A 64 -1.67 -1.48 10.62
N THR A 65 -2.03 -2.77 10.63
CA THR A 65 -1.57 -3.73 11.64
C THR A 65 -1.08 -5.01 10.98
N ILE A 66 -0.02 -5.60 11.53
CA ILE A 66 0.52 -6.90 11.10
C ILE A 66 0.47 -7.84 12.30
N ASP A 67 -0.33 -8.90 12.20
CA ASP A 67 -0.31 -10.03 13.12
C ASP A 67 0.46 -11.18 12.46
N ARG A 68 1.74 -11.28 12.80
CA ARG A 68 2.65 -12.31 12.25
C ARG A 68 2.23 -13.71 12.68
N VAL A 69 1.71 -13.88 13.91
CA VAL A 69 1.30 -15.20 14.42
C VAL A 69 0.11 -15.73 13.63
N ALA A 70 -0.87 -14.86 13.36
CA ALA A 70 -2.03 -15.20 12.54
C ALA A 70 -1.74 -15.17 11.03
N GLY A 71 -0.64 -14.55 10.60
CA GLY A 71 -0.34 -14.32 9.18
C GLY A 71 -1.33 -13.33 8.54
N THR A 72 -1.75 -12.29 9.26
CA THR A 72 -2.78 -11.36 8.79
C THR A 72 -2.30 -9.92 8.83
N LEU A 73 -2.39 -9.22 7.69
CA LEU A 73 -2.05 -7.80 7.56
C LEU A 73 -3.34 -7.01 7.26
N THR A 74 -3.70 -6.09 8.16
CA THR A 74 -5.00 -5.41 8.11
C THR A 74 -4.83 -3.90 7.95
N ALA A 75 -5.56 -3.31 7.00
CA ALA A 75 -5.79 -1.88 6.93
C ALA A 75 -7.20 -1.56 7.44
N ASN A 76 -7.28 -0.85 8.56
CA ASN A 76 -8.52 -0.39 9.16
C ASN A 76 -8.72 1.12 8.92
N ILE A 77 -9.92 1.50 8.49
CA ILE A 77 -10.30 2.89 8.24
C ILE A 77 -11.69 3.09 8.85
N PRO A 78 -11.84 3.93 9.90
CA PRO A 78 -13.14 4.29 10.44
C PRO A 78 -14.06 4.92 9.39
N ALA A 79 -15.36 4.97 9.68
CA ALA A 79 -16.31 5.68 8.83
C ALA A 79 -15.86 7.14 8.60
N PHE A 80 -15.85 7.58 7.34
CA PHE A 80 -15.46 8.95 6.99
C PHE A 80 -16.36 9.50 5.87
N VAL A 81 -16.36 10.81 5.70
CA VAL A 81 -17.13 11.49 4.63
C VAL A 81 -16.22 11.73 3.41
N PRO A 82 -16.43 11.03 2.27
CA PRO A 82 -15.50 11.06 1.13
C PRO A 82 -15.23 12.44 0.55
N ILE A 83 -16.25 13.27 0.32
CA ILE A 83 -16.06 14.60 -0.30
C ILE A 83 -15.19 15.54 0.54
N ASN A 84 -15.10 15.29 1.85
CA ASN A 84 -14.31 16.10 2.78
C ASN A 84 -12.92 15.51 3.04
N MET A 85 -12.77 14.19 2.95
CA MET A 85 -11.56 13.46 3.37
C MET A 85 -10.80 12.77 2.24
N LEU A 86 -11.27 12.89 0.99
CA LEU A 86 -10.56 12.45 -0.20
C LEU A 86 -10.31 13.61 -1.16
N ALA A 87 -9.05 13.84 -1.50
CA ALA A 87 -8.68 14.70 -2.62
C ALA A 87 -8.77 13.90 -3.92
N ALA A 88 -9.96 13.81 -4.49
CA ALA A 88 -10.20 13.12 -5.75
C ALA A 88 -9.75 13.98 -6.97
N PRO A 89 -9.19 13.37 -8.03
CA PRO A 89 -8.85 14.08 -9.25
C PRO A 89 -10.09 14.57 -10.00
N GLY A 90 -9.93 15.57 -10.86
CA GLY A 90 -11.02 16.08 -11.69
C GLY A 90 -11.67 14.98 -12.53
N GLY A 91 -13.01 14.91 -12.49
CA GLY A 91 -13.80 13.90 -13.20
C GLY A 91 -14.07 12.62 -12.41
N ALA A 92 -13.51 12.44 -11.21
CA ALA A 92 -13.85 11.33 -10.34
C ALA A 92 -15.29 11.47 -9.82
N THR A 93 -16.04 10.38 -9.87
CA THR A 93 -17.37 10.27 -9.24
C THR A 93 -17.40 9.16 -8.19
N HIS A 94 -16.49 8.21 -8.28
CA HIS A 94 -16.38 7.07 -7.37
C HIS A 94 -14.92 6.76 -7.05
N PHE A 95 -14.72 5.98 -6.00
CA PHE A 95 -13.41 5.50 -5.58
C PHE A 95 -13.50 4.07 -5.04
N LYS A 96 -12.34 3.42 -4.95
CA LYS A 96 -12.16 2.13 -4.29
C LYS A 96 -10.91 2.22 -3.43
N ILE A 97 -11.00 1.77 -2.19
CA ILE A 97 -9.82 1.60 -1.34
C ILE A 97 -9.32 0.17 -1.52
N VAL A 98 -8.01 0.04 -1.70
CA VAL A 98 -7.33 -1.22 -1.97
C VAL A 98 -6.19 -1.41 -1.00
N SER A 99 -5.98 -2.64 -0.54
CA SER A 99 -4.81 -3.02 0.24
C SER A 99 -4.18 -4.28 -0.33
N ALA A 100 -2.90 -4.46 -0.08
CA ALA A 100 -2.22 -5.71 -0.34
C ALA A 100 -1.27 -6.03 0.82
N GLY A 101 -1.32 -7.26 1.31
CA GLY A 101 -0.32 -7.82 2.20
C GLY A 101 0.63 -8.70 1.41
N ALA A 102 1.93 -8.54 1.62
CA ALA A 102 2.94 -9.36 0.97
C ALA A 102 3.95 -9.87 2.01
N GLU A 103 4.31 -11.14 1.84
CA GLU A 103 5.40 -11.83 2.50
C GLU A 103 6.47 -12.07 1.43
N VAL A 104 7.73 -11.67 1.69
CA VAL A 104 8.80 -11.75 0.68
C VAL A 104 9.98 -12.54 1.22
N ASP A 105 10.25 -13.68 0.59
CA ASP A 105 11.47 -14.44 0.79
C ASP A 105 12.53 -13.92 -0.18
N PHE A 106 13.43 -13.08 0.35
CA PHE A 106 14.53 -12.51 -0.42
C PHE A 106 15.63 -13.53 -0.77
N GLU A 107 15.76 -14.63 -0.01
CA GLU A 107 16.80 -15.64 -0.25
C GLU A 107 16.41 -16.56 -1.41
N ASN A 108 15.15 -17.00 -1.43
CA ASN A 108 14.63 -17.88 -2.48
C ASN A 108 13.94 -17.11 -3.63
N GLU A 109 13.90 -15.78 -3.56
CA GLU A 109 13.26 -14.90 -4.54
C GLU A 109 11.77 -15.22 -4.77
N THR A 110 11.06 -15.58 -3.70
CA THR A 110 9.62 -15.91 -3.76
C THR A 110 8.80 -14.95 -2.90
N PHE A 111 7.49 -14.92 -3.15
CA PHE A 111 6.56 -14.14 -2.34
C PHE A 111 5.20 -14.80 -2.22
N VAL A 112 4.52 -14.54 -1.11
CA VAL A 112 3.11 -14.82 -0.90
C VAL A 112 2.39 -13.48 -0.77
N MET A 113 1.26 -13.32 -1.44
CA MET A 113 0.49 -12.09 -1.33
C MET A 113 -1.02 -12.35 -1.33
N ASP A 114 -1.72 -11.47 -0.65
CA ASP A 114 -3.17 -11.33 -0.74
C ASP A 114 -3.54 -9.86 -0.90
N ALA A 115 -4.64 -9.60 -1.61
CA ALA A 115 -5.09 -8.25 -1.90
C ALA A 115 -6.59 -8.14 -1.72
N GLN A 116 -6.98 -7.13 -0.95
CA GLN A 116 -8.37 -6.83 -0.64
C GLN A 116 -8.76 -5.46 -1.17
N ALA A 117 -10.05 -5.27 -1.43
CA ALA A 117 -10.56 -3.99 -1.85
C ALA A 117 -12.01 -3.80 -1.40
N THR A 118 -12.41 -2.55 -1.23
CA THR A 118 -13.83 -2.21 -1.05
C THR A 118 -14.63 -2.49 -2.31
N ALA A 119 -15.96 -2.38 -2.19
CA ALA A 119 -16.79 -2.08 -3.34
C ALA A 119 -16.40 -0.72 -3.95
N VAL A 120 -16.92 -0.41 -5.14
CA VAL A 120 -16.84 0.95 -5.69
C VAL A 120 -17.78 1.83 -4.89
N LEU A 121 -17.24 2.84 -4.21
CA LEU A 121 -17.97 3.74 -3.32
C LEU A 121 -18.16 5.10 -3.99
N PRO A 122 -19.31 5.76 -3.79
CA PRO A 122 -19.54 7.10 -4.31
C PRO A 122 -18.63 8.10 -3.61
N TRP A 123 -18.08 9.04 -4.37
CA TRP A 123 -17.38 10.19 -3.80
C TRP A 123 -18.39 11.31 -3.55
N ASP A 124 -19.07 11.26 -2.41
CA ASP A 124 -20.14 12.20 -2.04
C ASP A 124 -20.06 12.62 -0.56
N ALA A 125 -21.11 13.28 -0.07
CA ALA A 125 -21.23 13.72 1.32
C ALA A 125 -21.74 12.64 2.29
N THR A 126 -21.94 11.41 1.82
CA THR A 126 -22.44 10.29 2.63
C THR A 126 -21.28 9.59 3.31
N ALA A 127 -21.35 9.41 4.63
CA ALA A 127 -20.31 8.69 5.35
C ALA A 127 -20.23 7.23 4.89
N THR A 128 -19.00 6.71 4.75
CA THR A 128 -18.77 5.29 4.50
C THR A 128 -19.13 4.45 5.73
N ALA A 129 -19.31 3.14 5.55
CA ALA A 129 -19.16 2.21 6.67
C ALA A 129 -17.69 2.15 7.12
N VAL A 130 -17.43 1.49 8.26
CA VAL A 130 -16.06 1.11 8.65
C VAL A 130 -15.50 0.17 7.60
N ILE A 131 -14.28 0.45 7.14
CA ILE A 131 -13.57 -0.36 6.16
C ILE A 131 -12.49 -1.15 6.88
N ASN A 132 -12.49 -2.46 6.68
CA ASN A 132 -11.51 -3.37 7.23
C ASN A 132 -11.03 -4.31 6.13
N LEU A 133 -9.80 -4.11 5.66
CA LEU A 133 -9.21 -4.91 4.60
C LEU A 133 -8.11 -5.81 5.19
N ALA A 134 -8.44 -7.09 5.39
CA ALA A 134 -7.55 -8.08 5.99
C ALA A 134 -6.94 -8.97 4.90
N ASN A 135 -5.63 -8.90 4.75
CA ASN A 135 -4.87 -9.64 3.74
C ASN A 135 -4.13 -10.79 4.43
N ALA A 136 -4.35 -12.01 3.98
CA ALA A 136 -3.76 -13.21 4.59
C ALA A 136 -2.46 -13.64 3.89
N VAL A 137 -1.46 -14.01 4.69
CA VAL A 137 -0.19 -14.61 4.26
C VAL A 137 0.12 -15.83 5.15
N THR A 138 1.35 -16.34 5.14
CA THR A 138 1.72 -17.51 5.95
C THR A 138 1.74 -17.16 7.44
N PRO A 139 0.99 -17.89 8.29
CA PRO A 139 1.08 -17.75 9.75
C PRO A 139 2.47 -18.07 10.28
N ASN A 140 2.95 -17.30 11.26
CA ASN A 140 4.29 -17.41 11.85
C ASN A 140 5.42 -17.31 10.81
N SER A 141 5.21 -16.55 9.74
CA SER A 141 6.25 -16.27 8.75
C SER A 141 7.52 -15.75 9.43
N THR A 142 8.68 -16.16 8.93
CA THR A 142 9.99 -15.60 9.29
C THR A 142 10.56 -14.74 8.18
N HIS A 143 9.70 -14.17 7.34
CA HIS A 143 10.10 -13.29 6.25
C HIS A 143 9.57 -11.87 6.48
N PRO A 144 10.20 -10.84 5.87
CA PRO A 144 9.68 -9.48 5.90
C PRO A 144 8.25 -9.40 5.34
N LEU A 145 7.40 -8.64 6.03
CA LEU A 145 5.98 -8.47 5.75
C LEU A 145 5.69 -7.01 5.40
N PHE A 146 4.95 -6.79 4.31
CA PHE A 146 4.65 -5.48 3.77
C PHE A 146 3.15 -5.30 3.60
N LEU A 147 2.58 -4.27 4.21
CA LEU A 147 1.21 -3.84 4.00
C LEU A 147 1.18 -2.58 3.15
N ALA A 148 0.62 -2.68 1.95
CA ALA A 148 0.33 -1.55 1.08
C ALA A 148 -1.13 -1.12 1.21
N LEU A 149 -1.37 0.19 1.11
CA LEU A 149 -2.71 0.80 1.05
C LEU A 149 -2.74 1.82 -0.08
N GLY A 150 -3.83 1.84 -0.83
CA GLY A 150 -4.01 2.75 -1.96
C GLY A 150 -5.46 3.04 -2.30
N ILE A 151 -5.64 3.91 -3.28
CA ILE A 151 -6.95 4.34 -3.78
C ILE A 151 -6.96 4.31 -5.30
N GLU A 152 -8.02 3.76 -5.87
CA GLU A 152 -8.32 3.84 -7.30
C GLU A 152 -9.55 4.72 -7.52
N PHE A 153 -9.46 5.70 -8.40
CA PHE A 153 -10.57 6.58 -8.74
C PHE A 153 -11.27 6.14 -10.02
N TYR A 154 -12.57 6.38 -10.09
CA TYR A 154 -13.43 6.02 -11.21
C TYR A 154 -14.33 7.18 -11.61
N GLN A 155 -14.67 7.21 -12.88
CA GLN A 155 -15.71 8.05 -13.44
C GLN A 155 -16.86 7.16 -13.91
N GLU A 156 -18.06 7.47 -13.46
CA GLU A 156 -19.28 6.86 -13.97
C GLU A 156 -19.77 7.62 -15.20
N VAL A 157 -19.98 6.91 -16.30
CA VAL A 157 -20.59 7.44 -17.52
C VAL A 157 -21.68 6.48 -17.96
N ASN A 158 -22.94 6.95 -18.03
CA ASN A 158 -24.10 6.15 -18.42
C ASN A 158 -24.25 4.83 -17.62
N GLY A 159 -24.00 4.85 -16.31
CA GLY A 159 -24.11 3.66 -15.47
C GLY A 159 -22.91 2.70 -15.55
N GLN A 160 -21.85 3.06 -16.27
CA GLN A 160 -20.62 2.26 -16.39
C GLN A 160 -19.45 2.95 -15.70
N MET A 161 -18.68 2.18 -14.93
CA MET A 161 -17.52 2.68 -14.18
C MET A 161 -16.25 2.57 -15.03
N TYR A 162 -15.61 3.70 -15.26
CA TYR A 162 -14.34 3.79 -15.98
C TYR A 162 -13.22 4.18 -15.01
N PRO A 163 -12.16 3.36 -14.88
CA PRO A 163 -11.04 3.72 -14.02
C PRO A 163 -10.31 4.94 -14.59
N LEU A 164 -10.05 5.92 -13.73
CA LEU A 164 -9.24 7.09 -14.08
C LEU A 164 -7.76 6.68 -14.08
N LYS A 165 -7.32 6.10 -15.20
CA LYS A 165 -5.94 5.65 -15.43
C LYS A 165 -5.03 6.77 -15.93
N ASN A 166 -5.06 7.94 -15.30
CA ASN A 166 -4.16 9.02 -15.72
C ASN A 166 -2.74 8.88 -15.14
N GLY A 167 -2.47 7.84 -14.33
CA GLY A 167 -1.14 7.52 -13.78
C GLY A 167 -0.57 8.58 -12.82
N ALA A 168 -1.23 9.72 -12.69
CA ALA A 168 -0.75 10.88 -11.95
C ALA A 168 -1.24 10.92 -10.50
N PHE A 169 -2.39 10.30 -10.19
CA PHE A 169 -3.07 10.56 -8.90
C PHE A 169 -3.49 9.34 -8.08
N ASN A 170 -3.32 8.10 -8.54
CA ASN A 170 -3.69 6.96 -7.70
C ASN A 170 -2.61 6.76 -6.63
N PRO A 171 -2.92 6.97 -5.34
CA PRO A 171 -1.96 6.73 -4.29
C PRO A 171 -1.82 5.25 -4.00
N LEU A 172 -0.59 4.86 -3.71
CA LEU A 172 -0.24 3.58 -3.15
C LEU A 172 1.02 3.78 -2.31
N SER A 173 0.96 3.37 -1.05
CA SER A 173 2.05 3.53 -0.08
C SER A 173 2.18 2.29 0.78
N LEU A 174 3.40 1.98 1.23
CA LEU A 174 3.64 0.99 2.28
C LEU A 174 3.27 1.60 3.63
N VAL A 175 2.11 1.23 4.18
CA VAL A 175 1.58 1.82 5.42
C VAL A 175 1.98 1.08 6.68
N LYS A 176 2.48 -0.15 6.53
CA LYS A 176 3.11 -0.89 7.62
C LYS A 176 4.14 -1.84 7.05
N VAL A 177 5.30 -1.92 7.69
CA VAL A 177 6.31 -2.95 7.41
C VAL A 177 6.68 -3.63 8.72
N SER A 178 6.91 -4.93 8.66
CA SER A 178 7.51 -5.70 9.74
C SER A 178 8.65 -6.51 9.15
N GLY A 179 9.87 -6.13 9.51
CA GLY A 179 11.05 -7.00 9.45
C GLY A 179 10.90 -8.17 10.42
N LEU A 180 11.99 -8.90 10.62
CA LEU A 180 12.03 -10.06 11.51
C LEU A 180 12.20 -9.66 12.97
#